data_AF-A0A964K5G8-F1
#
_entry.id   AF-A0A964K5G8-F1
#
_cell.length_a   1.000
_cell.length_b   1.000
_cell.length_c   1.000
_cell.angle_alpha   90.00
_cell.angle_beta   90.00
_cell.angle_gamma   90.00
#
_symmetry.space_group_name_H-M   'P 1'
#
loop_
_entity.id
_entity.type
_entity.pdbx_description
1 polymer ?
#
loop_
_entity_poly.entity_id
_entity_poly.type
_entity_poly.pdbx_seq_one_letter_code
_entity_poly.pdbx_strand_id
1 'polypeptide(L)'
;MRCGTAAAALLLAACAGNGEDDRHRLSALYYAAGVATYCSGLTELAVDGLGHAVRWVRATSSLNPESLAAARDAGYVAADYEWSNRGLGSFRRWCLGEGRASTAWLEGLVTAPTTPPTGYNQAADKLINFYSHYTFYCIMIEKTAI
;
A
#
# COMPACT_ATOMS: atom_id res chain seq x y z
N MET A 1 -51.93 19.55 1.59
CA MET A 1 -50.57 19.97 1.17
C MET A 1 -49.57 19.11 1.94
N ARG A 2 -48.79 18.29 1.22
CA ARG A 2 -47.77 17.40 1.77
C ARG A 2 -46.41 18.12 1.64
N CYS A 3 -45.79 18.50 2.74
CA CYS A 3 -44.34 18.75 2.84
C CYS A 3 -43.82 17.58 3.69
N GLY A 4 -43.00 16.65 3.22
CA GLY A 4 -41.87 16.81 2.29
C GLY A 4 -40.63 16.36 3.07
N THR A 5 -40.54 15.06 3.36
CA THR A 5 -39.44 14.38 4.05
C THR A 5 -38.16 14.45 3.22
N ALA A 6 -37.37 15.51 3.37
CA ALA A 6 -36.13 15.74 2.62
C ALA A 6 -34.85 15.70 3.49
N ALA A 7 -34.91 15.17 4.70
CA ALA A 7 -33.78 15.19 5.64
C ALA A 7 -32.94 13.88 5.68
N ALA A 8 -33.34 12.81 5.00
CA ALA A 8 -32.71 11.49 5.17
C ALA A 8 -31.57 11.18 4.17
N ALA A 9 -31.31 12.01 3.16
CA ALA A 9 -30.38 11.67 2.08
C ALA A 9 -28.92 12.16 2.29
N LEU A 10 -28.64 12.96 3.31
CA LEU A 10 -27.31 13.58 3.51
C LEU A 10 -26.37 12.82 4.47
N LEU A 11 -26.81 11.69 5.04
CA LEU A 11 -26.01 10.91 6.02
C LEU A 11 -25.31 9.67 5.43
N LEU A 12 -25.48 9.37 4.13
CA LEU A 12 -24.92 8.16 3.51
C LEU A 12 -23.60 8.36 2.73
N ALA A 13 -23.09 9.60 2.65
CA ALA A 13 -21.89 9.90 1.84
C ALA A 13 -20.55 9.79 2.60
N ALA A 14 -20.56 9.51 3.91
CA ALA A 14 -19.35 9.50 4.74
C ALA A 14 -18.55 8.18 4.74
N CYS A 15 -19.04 7.12 4.08
CA CYS A 15 -18.41 5.79 4.14
C CYS A 15 -17.64 5.37 2.88
N ALA A 16 -17.55 6.23 1.85
CA ALA A 16 -16.93 5.86 0.57
C ALA A 16 -15.42 6.21 0.47
N GLY A 17 -14.82 6.83 1.50
CA GLY A 17 -13.46 7.40 1.42
C GLY A 17 -12.31 6.50 1.90
N ASN A 18 -12.55 5.37 2.56
CA ASN A 18 -11.45 4.68 3.28
C ASN A 18 -10.77 3.56 2.46
N GLY A 19 -11.45 2.98 1.48
CA GLY A 19 -10.94 1.78 0.79
C GLY A 19 -9.71 2.06 -0.09
N GLU A 20 -9.67 3.18 -0.79
CA GLU A 20 -8.54 3.54 -1.64
C GLU A 20 -7.31 3.92 -0.80
N ASP A 21 -7.51 4.74 0.23
CA ASP A 21 -6.47 5.12 1.19
C ASP A 21 -5.89 3.90 1.93
N ASP A 22 -6.72 2.96 2.36
CA ASP A 22 -6.27 1.73 3.02
C ASP A 22 -5.52 0.81 2.06
N ARG A 23 -5.96 0.73 0.80
CA ARG A 23 -5.24 -0.02 -0.23
C ARG A 23 -3.87 0.60 -0.48
N HIS A 24 -3.83 1.92 -0.61
CA HIS A 24 -2.59 2.67 -0.81
C HIS A 24 -1.63 2.48 0.37
N ARG A 25 -2.13 2.61 1.60
CA ARG A 25 -1.35 2.37 2.83
C ARG A 25 -0.80 0.95 2.88
N LEU A 26 -1.60 -0.05 2.51
CA LEU A 26 -1.16 -1.44 2.50
C LEU A 26 -0.11 -1.72 1.43
N SER A 27 -0.29 -1.18 0.22
CA SER A 27 0.69 -1.28 -0.86
C SER A 27 2.03 -0.62 -0.46
N ALA A 28 2.00 0.53 0.19
CA ALA A 28 3.20 1.21 0.67
C ALA A 28 3.99 0.37 1.69
N LEU A 29 3.29 -0.31 2.61
CA LEU A 29 3.93 -1.22 3.58
C LEU A 29 4.68 -2.36 2.89
N TYR A 30 4.06 -2.99 1.90
CA TYR A 30 4.67 -4.11 1.16
C TYR A 30 5.76 -3.65 0.19
N TYR A 31 5.64 -2.45 -0.38
CA TYR A 31 6.72 -1.82 -1.13
C TYR A 31 7.95 -1.64 -0.23
N ALA A 32 7.79 -1.01 0.94
CA ALA A 32 8.87 -0.84 1.91
C ALA A 32 9.52 -2.17 2.32
N ALA A 33 8.71 -3.20 2.55
CA ALA A 33 9.19 -4.54 2.85
C ALA A 33 10.02 -5.12 1.70
N GLY A 34 9.56 -4.97 0.47
CA GLY A 34 10.30 -5.38 -0.74
C GLY A 34 11.64 -4.66 -0.85
N VAL A 35 11.65 -3.33 -0.76
CA VAL A 35 12.87 -2.52 -0.82
C VAL A 35 13.85 -2.90 0.30
N ALA A 36 13.37 -3.04 1.54
CA ALA A 36 14.18 -3.49 2.66
C ALA A 36 14.76 -4.89 2.41
N THR A 37 13.99 -5.80 1.80
CA THR A 37 14.46 -7.15 1.44
C THR A 37 15.59 -7.09 0.41
N TYR A 38 15.40 -6.41 -0.72
CA TYR A 38 16.43 -6.29 -1.76
C TYR A 38 17.70 -5.65 -1.22
N CYS A 39 17.57 -4.68 -0.31
CA CYS A 39 18.70 -3.97 0.28
C CYS A 39 19.29 -4.62 1.53
N SER A 40 18.87 -5.86 1.86
CA SER A 40 19.34 -6.59 3.07
C SER A 40 19.12 -5.84 4.38
N GLY A 41 18.06 -5.03 4.45
CA GLY A 41 17.64 -4.24 5.60
C GLY A 41 16.37 -4.73 6.28
N LEU A 42 15.81 -5.88 5.89
CA LEU A 42 14.63 -6.44 6.56
C LEU A 42 15.03 -7.14 7.87
N THR A 43 15.10 -6.37 8.96
CA THR A 43 15.40 -6.85 10.31
C THR A 43 14.18 -7.55 10.95
N GLU A 44 14.38 -8.30 12.04
CA GLU A 44 13.27 -8.87 12.81
C GLU A 44 12.31 -7.76 13.31
N LEU A 45 12.86 -6.64 13.76
CA LEU A 45 12.07 -5.49 14.21
C LEU A 45 11.25 -4.87 13.07
N ALA A 46 11.80 -4.80 11.85
CA ALA A 46 11.06 -4.36 10.66
C ALA A 46 9.93 -5.34 10.30
N VAL A 47 10.16 -6.65 10.43
CA VAL A 47 9.13 -7.69 10.21
C VAL A 47 8.00 -7.55 11.24
N ASP A 48 8.34 -7.33 12.51
CA ASP A 48 7.35 -7.14 13.57
C ASP A 48 6.51 -5.89 13.34
N GLY A 49 7.14 -4.78 12.95
CA GLY A 49 6.45 -3.53 12.64
C GLY A 49 5.55 -3.63 11.41
N LEU A 50 6.01 -4.31 10.35
CA LEU A 50 5.18 -4.66 9.20
C LEU A 50 3.96 -5.49 9.63
N GLY A 51 4.18 -6.53 10.44
CA GLY A 51 3.13 -7.40 10.94
C GLY A 51 2.11 -6.63 11.79
N HIS A 52 2.57 -5.73 12.66
CA HIS A 52 1.72 -4.86 13.46
C HIS A 52 0.84 -3.96 12.57
N ALA A 53 1.45 -3.28 11.59
CA ALA A 53 0.75 -2.39 10.69
C ALA A 53 -0.27 -3.11 9.78
N VAL A 54 0.08 -4.26 9.23
CA VAL A 54 -0.84 -5.07 8.40
C VAL A 54 -2.03 -5.56 9.22
N ARG A 55 -1.81 -6.02 10.46
CA ARG A 55 -2.91 -6.40 11.36
C ARG A 55 -3.84 -5.23 11.65
N TRP A 56 -3.29 -4.04 11.88
CA TRP A 56 -4.08 -2.83 12.07
C TRP A 56 -4.94 -2.53 10.83
N VAL A 57 -4.34 -2.46 9.63
CA VAL A 57 -5.09 -2.17 8.38
C VAL A 57 -6.19 -3.22 8.17
N ARG A 58 -5.92 -4.50 8.40
CA ARG A 58 -6.94 -5.56 8.30
C ARG A 58 -8.07 -5.40 9.31
N ALA A 59 -7.80 -4.85 10.50
CA ALA A 59 -8.79 -4.65 11.54
C ALA A 59 -9.64 -3.39 11.32
N THR A 60 -9.09 -2.37 10.67
CA THR A 60 -9.75 -1.05 10.53
C THR A 60 -10.30 -0.77 9.14
N SER A 61 -9.80 -1.46 8.10
CA SER A 61 -10.24 -1.24 6.73
C SER A 61 -11.52 -1.99 6.38
N SER A 62 -12.24 -1.48 5.38
CA SER A 62 -13.36 -2.17 4.75
C SER A 62 -12.95 -3.02 3.54
N LEU A 63 -11.64 -3.31 3.39
CA LEU A 63 -11.12 -4.05 2.25
C LEU A 63 -11.49 -5.52 2.34
N ASN A 64 -11.98 -6.08 1.23
CA ASN A 64 -12.19 -7.51 1.12
C ASN A 64 -10.83 -8.26 0.97
N PRO A 65 -10.79 -9.59 1.17
CA PRO A 65 -9.56 -10.36 1.07
C PRO A 65 -8.84 -10.23 -0.29
N GLU A 66 -9.60 -10.11 -1.39
CA GLU A 66 -9.06 -9.91 -2.74
C GLU A 66 -8.33 -8.56 -2.86
N SER A 67 -8.91 -7.48 -2.32
CA SER A 67 -8.29 -6.16 -2.30
C SER A 67 -7.07 -6.08 -1.41
N LEU A 68 -7.07 -6.81 -0.28
CA LEU A 68 -5.89 -6.94 0.58
C LEU A 68 -4.74 -7.66 -0.15
N ALA A 69 -5.04 -8.73 -0.88
CA ALA A 69 -4.06 -9.46 -1.69
C ALA A 69 -3.55 -8.59 -2.84
N ALA A 70 -4.43 -7.90 -3.57
CA ALA A 70 -4.05 -7.02 -4.66
C ALA A 70 -3.15 -5.87 -4.20
N ALA A 71 -3.42 -5.27 -3.03
CA ALA A 71 -2.56 -4.23 -2.46
C ALA A 71 -1.16 -4.77 -2.11
N ARG A 72 -1.09 -5.96 -1.50
CA ARG A 72 0.17 -6.63 -1.22
C ARG A 72 0.98 -6.85 -2.49
N ASP A 73 0.36 -7.43 -3.49
CA ASP A 73 1.03 -7.79 -4.74
C ASP A 73 1.49 -6.52 -5.48
N ALA A 74 0.67 -5.46 -5.48
CA ALA A 74 1.04 -4.17 -6.04
C ALA A 74 2.28 -3.55 -5.37
N GLY A 75 2.38 -3.64 -4.04
CA GLY A 75 3.55 -3.18 -3.29
C GLY A 75 4.83 -3.91 -3.68
N TYR A 76 4.79 -5.24 -3.73
CA TYR A 76 5.96 -6.04 -4.11
C TYR A 76 6.35 -5.87 -5.57
N VAL A 77 5.38 -5.83 -6.49
CA VAL A 77 5.63 -5.58 -7.92
C VAL A 77 6.32 -4.22 -8.12
N ALA A 78 5.88 -3.18 -7.41
CA ALA A 78 6.54 -1.88 -7.47
C ALA A 78 8.01 -1.95 -7.01
N ALA A 79 8.29 -2.66 -5.92
CA ALA A 79 9.66 -2.84 -5.42
C ALA A 79 10.55 -3.64 -6.40
N ASP A 80 10.00 -4.71 -6.99
CA ASP A 80 10.70 -5.54 -7.97
C ASP A 80 10.99 -4.77 -9.27
N TYR A 81 10.05 -3.93 -9.71
CA TYR A 81 10.22 -3.05 -10.86
C TYR A 81 11.33 -2.03 -10.63
N GLU A 82 11.35 -1.39 -9.45
CA GLU A 82 12.42 -0.47 -9.08
C GLU A 82 13.79 -1.16 -9.04
N TRP A 83 13.85 -2.34 -8.41
CA TRP A 83 15.07 -3.13 -8.35
C TRP A 83 15.59 -3.49 -9.74
N SER A 84 14.71 -3.99 -10.61
CA SER A 84 15.02 -4.39 -11.99
C SER A 84 15.53 -3.22 -12.84
N ASN A 85 14.93 -2.04 -12.69
CA ASN A 85 15.31 -0.85 -13.45
C ASN A 85 16.63 -0.20 -13.01
N ARG A 86 17.06 -0.44 -11.77
CA ARG A 86 18.19 0.28 -11.18
C ARG A 86 19.58 -0.31 -11.53
N GLY A 87 19.64 -1.52 -12.09
CA GLY A 87 20.88 -2.16 -12.56
C GLY A 87 22.00 -2.26 -11.49
N LEU A 88 23.20 -2.69 -11.86
CA LEU A 88 24.30 -2.92 -10.90
C LEU A 88 24.89 -1.63 -10.30
N GLY A 89 24.72 -0.47 -10.95
CA GLY A 89 25.39 0.78 -10.57
C GLY A 89 24.60 1.70 -9.63
N SER A 90 23.27 1.74 -9.74
CA SER A 90 22.44 2.63 -8.91
C SER A 90 21.84 1.93 -7.68
N PHE A 91 21.90 0.59 -7.65
CA PHE A 91 21.46 -0.25 -6.53
C PHE A 91 22.06 0.17 -5.19
N ARG A 92 23.37 0.45 -5.11
CA ARG A 92 24.02 0.85 -3.85
C ARG A 92 23.48 2.18 -3.31
N ARG A 93 23.26 3.18 -4.18
CA ARG A 93 22.73 4.49 -3.76
C ARG A 93 21.27 4.38 -3.33
N TRP A 94 20.50 3.57 -4.05
CA TRP A 94 19.12 3.26 -3.70
C TRP A 94 19.01 2.64 -2.31
N CYS A 95 19.83 1.64 -2.02
CA CYS A 95 19.83 1.01 -0.69
C CYS A 95 20.30 1.94 0.44
N LEU A 96 21.26 2.83 0.18
CA LEU A 96 21.69 3.82 1.17
C LEU A 96 20.62 4.89 1.46
N GLY A 97 19.74 5.18 0.50
CA GLY A 97 18.63 6.12 0.67
C GLY A 97 17.34 5.39 1.06
N GLU A 98 16.64 4.88 0.06
CA GLU A 98 15.32 4.28 0.19
C GLU A 98 15.34 2.97 0.99
N GLY A 99 16.37 2.14 0.84
CA GLY A 99 16.55 0.93 1.66
C GLY A 99 16.57 1.20 3.15
N ARG A 100 17.47 2.11 3.58
CA ARG A 100 17.57 2.52 5.00
C ARG A 100 16.31 3.21 5.50
N ALA A 101 15.71 4.08 4.69
CA ALA A 101 14.45 4.74 5.05
C ALA A 101 13.32 3.70 5.25
N SER A 102 13.28 2.67 4.41
CA SER A 102 12.29 1.59 4.50
C SER A 102 12.43 0.77 5.75
N THR A 103 13.64 0.34 6.07
CA THR A 103 13.92 -0.37 7.33
C THR A 103 13.49 0.48 8.52
N ALA A 104 13.96 1.72 8.61
CA ALA A 104 13.69 2.57 9.77
C ALA A 104 12.19 2.88 9.92
N TRP A 105 11.47 3.04 8.81
CA TRP A 105 10.02 3.22 8.88
C TRP A 105 9.33 1.98 9.44
N LEU A 106 9.62 0.80 8.88
CA LEU A 106 9.01 -0.45 9.33
C LEU A 106 9.29 -0.72 10.80
N GLU A 107 10.53 -0.52 11.26
CA GLU A 107 10.90 -0.65 12.67
C GLU A 107 10.10 0.28 13.58
N GLY A 108 9.85 1.52 13.14
CA GLY A 108 9.04 2.50 13.88
C GLY A 108 7.57 2.11 14.03
N LEU A 109 7.05 1.21 13.21
CA LEU A 109 5.64 0.76 13.24
C LEU A 109 5.35 -0.23 14.38
N VAL A 110 6.37 -0.73 15.08
CA VAL A 110 6.20 -1.63 16.23
C VAL A 110 5.45 -0.94 17.37
N THR A 111 5.62 0.37 17.53
CA THR A 111 5.06 1.14 18.67
C THR A 111 4.07 2.24 18.28
N ALA A 112 3.89 2.52 16.99
CA ALA A 112 3.06 3.63 16.51
C ALA A 112 1.81 3.14 15.75
N PRO A 113 0.64 3.80 15.91
CA PRO A 113 -0.46 3.66 14.97
C PRO A 113 -0.07 4.23 13.59
N THR A 114 -0.54 3.56 12.53
CA THR A 114 0.01 3.62 11.17
C THR A 114 -0.36 4.88 10.40
N THR A 115 0.43 5.94 10.54
CA THR A 115 0.55 6.95 9.48
C THR A 115 1.79 6.66 8.65
N PRO A 116 1.68 6.51 7.31
CA PRO A 116 2.86 6.36 6.46
C PRO A 116 3.75 7.63 6.58
N PRO A 117 5.09 7.53 6.39
CA PRO A 117 5.99 8.66 6.51
C PRO A 117 5.67 9.61 5.37
N THR A 118 5.55 10.90 5.70
CA THR A 118 5.54 11.96 4.69
C THR A 118 6.82 11.85 3.86
N GLY A 119 6.67 11.72 2.54
CA GLY A 119 7.82 11.61 1.63
C GLY A 119 8.19 10.19 1.17
N TYR A 120 7.37 9.16 1.44
CA TYR A 120 7.50 7.86 0.75
C TYR A 120 7.19 7.94 -0.77
N ASN A 121 6.79 9.14 -1.22
CA ASN A 121 6.95 9.80 -2.52
C ASN A 121 6.67 8.99 -3.79
N GLN A 122 5.60 9.40 -4.50
CA GLN A 122 5.44 9.60 -5.95
C GLN A 122 5.80 8.47 -6.93
N ALA A 123 6.92 7.76 -6.78
CA ALA A 123 7.25 6.58 -7.59
C ALA A 123 6.39 5.39 -7.17
N ALA A 124 6.29 5.15 -5.86
CA ALA A 124 5.30 4.23 -5.30
C ALA A 124 3.88 4.70 -5.65
N ASP A 125 3.52 5.99 -5.51
CA ASP A 125 2.19 6.47 -5.92
C ASP A 125 1.93 6.26 -7.42
N LYS A 126 2.90 6.55 -8.30
CA LYS A 126 2.74 6.37 -9.76
C LYS A 126 2.61 4.90 -10.12
N LEU A 127 3.41 4.02 -9.52
CA LEU A 127 3.37 2.58 -9.78
C LEU A 127 2.13 1.95 -9.12
N ILE A 128 1.82 2.28 -7.87
CA ILE A 128 0.61 1.83 -7.17
C ILE A 128 -0.63 2.33 -7.89
N ASN A 129 -0.67 3.57 -8.39
CA ASN A 129 -1.81 4.06 -9.19
C ASN A 129 -1.87 3.42 -10.58
N PHE A 130 -0.72 3.20 -11.24
CA PHE A 130 -0.66 2.52 -12.54
C PHE A 130 -1.10 1.05 -12.42
N TYR A 131 -0.58 0.31 -11.44
CA TYR A 131 -0.92 -1.09 -11.20
C TYR A 131 -2.29 -1.25 -10.55
N SER A 132 -2.75 -0.36 -9.66
CA SER A 132 -4.13 -0.43 -9.16
C SER A 132 -5.16 -0.27 -10.29
N HIS A 133 -4.85 0.50 -11.33
CA HIS A 133 -5.67 0.54 -12.55
C HIS A 133 -5.48 -0.72 -13.41
N TYR A 134 -4.25 -1.16 -13.66
CA TYR A 134 -3.97 -2.34 -14.50
C TYR A 134 -4.46 -3.67 -13.92
N THR A 135 -4.32 -3.91 -12.62
CA THR A 135 -4.80 -5.12 -11.95
C THR A 135 -6.33 -5.16 -11.92
N PHE A 136 -7.00 -4.00 -11.78
CA PHE A 136 -8.46 -3.92 -11.99
C PHE A 136 -8.82 -4.35 -13.42
N TYR A 137 -8.08 -3.90 -14.43
CA TYR A 137 -8.31 -4.31 -15.82
C TYR A 137 -8.03 -5.80 -16.06
N CYS A 138 -6.95 -6.37 -15.53
CA CYS A 138 -6.68 -7.81 -15.69
C CYS A 138 -7.72 -8.70 -15.00
N ILE A 139 -8.15 -8.37 -13.78
CA ILE A 139 -9.19 -9.13 -13.05
C ILE A 139 -10.57 -8.97 -13.72
N MET A 140 -10.87 -7.80 -14.28
CA MET A 140 -12.11 -7.57 -15.03
C MET A 140 -12.13 -8.33 -16.37
N ILE A 141 -11.00 -8.37 -17.10
CA ILE A 141 -10.91 -9.09 -18.38
C ILE A 141 -11.10 -10.61 -18.18
N GLU A 142 -10.58 -11.20 -17.11
CA GLU A 142 -10.84 -12.61 -16.80
C GLU A 142 -12.31 -12.89 -16.44
N LYS A 143 -13.01 -11.95 -15.79
CA LYS A 143 -14.43 -12.12 -15.41
C LYS A 143 -15.41 -11.81 -16.52
N THR A 144 -15.01 -11.16 -17.62
CA THR A 144 -15.88 -10.89 -18.77
C THR A 144 -15.73 -11.91 -19.90
N ALA A 145 -14.82 -12.90 -19.75
CA ALA A 145 -14.52 -13.92 -20.75
C ALA A 145 -15.30 -15.25 -20.53
N ILE A 146 -16.48 -15.20 -19.90
CA ILE A 146 -17.40 -16.34 -19.75
C ILE A 146 -18.78 -15.95 -20.28
#